data_AF-A0A7M2A2I4-F1
#
_entry.id   AF-A0A7M2A2I4-F1
#
_cell.length_a   1.000
_cell.length_b   1.000
_cell.length_c   1.000
_cell.angle_alpha   90.00
_cell.angle_beta   90.00
_cell.angle_gamma   90.00
#
_symmetry.space_group_name_H-M   'P 1'
#
loop_
_entity.id
_entity.type
_entity.pdbx_description
1 polymer ?
#
loop_
_entity_poly.entity_id
_entity_poly.type
_entity_poly.pdbx_seq_one_letter_code
_entity_poly.pdbx_strand_id
1 'polypeptide(L)'
;MFKKILSLFKTQPELANQITASAPAMPTSGPAPTRLVRSRRKSKSQEEWTRQPEEPSTAQQLHGLPGEYKVLNDLLVANTKSRSGYSSIDHVVIGPRGIFVIETRNLTTGEIRGGRREANWTVSSSRIKMYNPLMQHRGHVEAIRAHLGDYKRVRLVSMVTFTNRCRISVDPAVRYVNSDELIIYDHELVETILRKTERLETEVPETLYKEQDVQAIYNLLSAVNSTDPQIRADHMEKAKGIK
;
A
#
# COMPACT_ATOMS: atom_id res chain seq x y z
N MET A 1 6.60 -25.48 20.03
CA MET A 1 6.80 -26.94 20.23
C MET A 1 6.78 -27.74 18.91
N PHE A 2 7.40 -27.23 17.84
CA PHE A 2 7.42 -27.91 16.52
C PHE A 2 8.86 -28.09 15.95
N LYS A 3 9.89 -27.84 16.75
CA LYS A 3 11.31 -28.04 16.38
C LYS A 3 11.98 -29.27 17.03
N LYS A 4 11.22 -30.09 17.78
CA LYS A 4 11.73 -31.33 18.43
C LYS A 4 11.27 -32.63 17.76
N ILE A 5 10.38 -32.58 16.77
CA ILE A 5 9.84 -33.79 16.09
C ILE A 5 10.61 -34.11 14.78
N LEU A 6 11.30 -33.13 14.20
CA LEU A 6 12.08 -33.31 12.96
C LEU A 6 13.53 -33.79 13.18
N SER A 7 13.98 -33.99 14.42
CA SER A 7 15.35 -34.44 14.73
C SER A 7 15.48 -35.91 15.16
N LEU A 8 14.42 -36.72 15.02
CA LEU A 8 14.40 -38.13 15.42
C LEU A 8 14.45 -39.15 14.26
N PHE A 9 14.54 -38.68 13.00
CA PHE A 9 14.63 -39.56 11.82
C PHE A 9 15.96 -39.45 11.05
N LYS A 10 17.03 -39.01 11.72
CA LYS A 10 18.38 -38.91 11.11
C LYS A 10 19.41 -39.89 11.67
N THR A 11 18.99 -40.84 12.51
CA THR A 11 19.87 -41.84 13.11
C THR A 11 19.12 -43.15 13.28
N GLN A 12 19.10 -43.99 12.24
CA GLN A 12 18.96 -45.47 12.21
C GLN A 12 18.25 -45.96 10.92
N PRO A 13 18.99 -46.39 9.88
CA PRO A 13 18.42 -46.84 8.60
C PRO A 13 18.06 -48.34 8.52
N GLU A 14 18.17 -49.12 9.60
CA GLU A 14 18.05 -50.60 9.53
C GLU A 14 16.71 -51.21 9.99
N LEU A 15 15.67 -50.41 10.27
CA LEU A 15 14.35 -50.95 10.68
C LEU A 15 13.29 -51.03 9.56
N ALA A 16 13.67 -50.77 8.30
CA ALA A 16 12.74 -50.78 7.17
C ALA A 16 12.59 -52.14 6.45
N ASN A 17 13.41 -53.14 6.77
CA ASN A 17 13.42 -54.44 6.08
C ASN A 17 13.25 -55.60 7.05
N GLN A 18 12.06 -55.75 7.66
CA GLN A 18 11.69 -57.01 8.33
C GLN A 18 10.20 -57.08 8.72
N ILE A 19 9.27 -56.81 7.79
CA ILE A 19 7.87 -57.24 7.94
C ILE A 19 7.35 -57.79 6.59
N THR A 20 7.24 -59.13 6.56
CA THR A 20 6.34 -59.97 5.74
C THR A 20 6.57 -60.02 4.23
N ALA A 21 7.57 -60.79 3.79
CA ALA A 21 7.35 -62.11 3.17
C ALA A 21 6.37 -63.04 3.91
N SER A 22 5.25 -63.39 3.27
CA SER A 22 4.58 -64.72 3.35
C SER A 22 3.17 -64.70 2.73
N ALA A 23 3.01 -65.12 1.47
CA ALA A 23 1.79 -65.77 0.95
C ALA A 23 2.09 -66.44 -0.43
N PRO A 24 1.47 -67.60 -0.76
CA PRO A 24 1.95 -68.54 -1.77
C PRO A 24 1.37 -68.30 -3.19
N ALA A 25 1.87 -69.07 -4.17
CA ALA A 25 1.66 -68.87 -5.61
C ALA A 25 0.73 -69.89 -6.30
N MET A 26 0.15 -69.43 -7.43
CA MET A 26 -0.37 -70.14 -8.65
C MET A 26 -1.80 -70.74 -8.60
N PRO A 27 -2.59 -70.77 -9.72
CA PRO A 27 -2.14 -70.94 -11.12
C PRO A 27 -2.72 -70.01 -12.22
N THR A 28 -2.12 -70.14 -13.39
CA THR A 28 -2.39 -69.48 -14.69
C THR A 28 -3.52 -70.13 -15.50
N SER A 29 -4.37 -69.35 -16.16
CA SER A 29 -4.85 -69.56 -17.56
C SER A 29 -5.93 -68.53 -17.99
N GLY A 30 -5.87 -68.08 -19.25
CA GLY A 30 -6.99 -67.44 -19.98
C GLY A 30 -6.71 -66.05 -20.59
N PRO A 31 -7.06 -65.77 -21.87
CA PRO A 31 -6.69 -64.54 -22.56
C PRO A 31 -7.55 -63.34 -22.15
N ALA A 32 -6.96 -62.15 -22.18
CA ALA A 32 -7.61 -60.89 -21.78
C ALA A 32 -8.69 -60.43 -22.78
N PRO A 33 -9.88 -59.99 -22.32
CA PRO A 33 -10.84 -59.32 -23.18
C PRO A 33 -10.43 -57.84 -23.37
N THR A 34 -10.47 -57.38 -24.61
CA THR A 34 -10.22 -55.99 -25.01
C THR A 34 -11.26 -55.07 -24.37
N ARG A 35 -10.85 -54.28 -23.37
CA ARG A 35 -11.74 -53.32 -22.70
C ARG A 35 -11.77 -52.00 -23.47
N LEU A 36 -12.95 -51.66 -23.98
CA LEU A 36 -13.32 -50.41 -24.63
C LEU A 36 -12.72 -49.18 -23.95
N VAL A 37 -12.04 -48.34 -24.75
CA VAL A 37 -11.52 -47.03 -24.37
C VAL A 37 -12.70 -46.16 -23.91
N ARG A 38 -12.78 -45.87 -22.61
CA ARG A 38 -13.67 -44.83 -22.08
C ARG A 38 -13.17 -43.48 -22.57
N SER A 39 -14.04 -42.73 -23.24
CA SER A 39 -13.75 -41.38 -23.69
C SER A 39 -13.32 -40.51 -22.50
N ARG A 40 -12.18 -39.82 -22.65
CA ARG A 40 -11.77 -38.76 -21.73
C ARG A 40 -12.83 -37.65 -21.79
N ARG A 41 -13.74 -37.62 -20.81
CA ARG A 41 -14.42 -36.37 -20.44
C ARG A 41 -13.33 -35.40 -20.02
N LYS A 42 -13.10 -34.34 -20.82
CA LYS A 42 -12.31 -33.18 -20.40
C LYS A 42 -12.88 -32.71 -19.06
N SER A 43 -12.14 -32.87 -17.98
CA SER A 43 -12.39 -32.13 -16.75
C SER A 43 -12.22 -30.66 -17.10
N LYS A 44 -13.32 -29.91 -17.18
CA LYS A 44 -13.26 -28.46 -17.04
C LYS A 44 -12.55 -28.19 -15.72
N SER A 45 -11.37 -27.59 -15.82
CA SER A 45 -10.54 -27.22 -14.69
C SER A 45 -11.37 -26.39 -13.71
N GLN A 46 -11.19 -26.66 -12.42
CA GLN A 46 -11.72 -25.89 -11.29
C GLN A 46 -11.08 -24.49 -11.17
N GLU A 47 -10.55 -23.92 -12.25
CA GLU A 47 -9.76 -22.68 -12.26
C GLU A 47 -10.56 -21.42 -12.63
N GLU A 48 -11.89 -21.54 -12.75
CA GLU A 48 -12.74 -20.45 -13.23
C GLU A 48 -13.80 -20.02 -12.21
N TRP A 49 -13.49 -20.04 -10.91
CA TRP A 49 -14.30 -19.36 -9.90
C TRP A 49 -13.38 -18.66 -8.90
N THR A 50 -13.63 -17.35 -8.71
CA THR A 50 -12.94 -16.36 -7.86
C THR A 50 -11.64 -15.72 -8.37
N ARG A 51 -11.65 -15.11 -9.56
CA ARG A 51 -10.91 -13.84 -9.69
C ARG A 51 -11.79 -12.76 -9.07
N GLN A 52 -11.50 -12.39 -7.81
CA GLN A 52 -11.98 -11.11 -7.33
C GLN A 52 -11.39 -10.02 -8.25
N PRO A 53 -12.17 -9.00 -8.63
CA PRO A 53 -11.60 -7.85 -9.33
C PRO A 53 -10.41 -7.35 -8.51
N GLU A 54 -9.23 -7.20 -9.13
CA GLU A 54 -8.13 -6.54 -8.45
C GLU A 54 -8.55 -5.10 -8.18
N GLU A 55 -8.50 -4.68 -6.91
CA GLU A 55 -8.79 -3.29 -6.54
C GLU A 55 -7.83 -2.36 -7.30
N PRO A 56 -8.33 -1.26 -7.91
CA PRO A 56 -7.48 -0.33 -8.63
C PRO A 56 -6.46 0.28 -7.66
N SER A 57 -5.20 0.39 -8.11
CA SER A 57 -4.17 1.09 -7.35
C SER A 57 -4.58 2.53 -7.07
N THR A 58 -4.06 3.11 -5.99
CA THR A 58 -4.31 4.51 -5.61
C THR A 58 -4.00 5.47 -6.77
N ALA A 59 -2.92 5.24 -7.53
CA ALA A 59 -2.59 6.00 -8.72
C ALA A 59 -3.69 5.95 -9.80
N GLN A 60 -4.28 4.76 -10.05
CA GLN A 60 -5.37 4.61 -11.02
C GLN A 60 -6.65 5.30 -10.56
N GLN A 61 -6.95 5.27 -9.25
CA GLN A 61 -8.12 5.96 -8.72
C GLN A 61 -8.03 7.47 -8.92
N LEU A 62 -6.83 8.07 -8.80
CA LEU A 62 -6.61 9.49 -9.01
C LEU A 62 -6.89 9.96 -10.45
N HIS A 63 -6.97 9.06 -11.44
CA HIS A 63 -7.44 9.41 -12.79
C HIS A 63 -8.92 9.84 -12.82
N GLY A 64 -9.69 9.52 -11.79
CA GLY A 64 -11.08 9.96 -11.64
C GLY A 64 -11.25 11.41 -11.20
N LEU A 65 -10.16 12.13 -10.94
CA LEU A 65 -10.22 13.55 -10.60
C LEU A 65 -10.57 14.42 -11.84
N PRO A 66 -11.27 15.55 -11.65
CA PRO A 66 -11.52 16.51 -12.72
C PRO A 66 -10.24 17.05 -13.37
N GLY A 67 -10.33 17.50 -14.63
CA GLY A 67 -9.16 17.93 -15.42
C GLY A 67 -8.39 19.15 -14.88
N GLU A 68 -8.97 19.89 -13.93
CA GLU A 68 -8.33 20.98 -13.21
C GLU A 68 -7.26 20.50 -12.20
N TYR A 69 -7.27 19.22 -11.83
CA TYR A 69 -6.27 18.63 -10.96
C TYR A 69 -5.09 18.08 -11.77
N LYS A 70 -3.89 18.20 -11.21
CA LYS A 70 -2.68 17.54 -11.72
C LYS A 70 -2.15 16.57 -10.68
N VAL A 71 -1.62 15.43 -11.14
CA VAL A 71 -1.13 14.36 -10.26
C VAL A 71 0.33 14.07 -10.59
N LEU A 72 1.16 14.04 -9.55
CA LEU A 72 2.52 13.53 -9.59
C LEU A 72 2.59 12.28 -8.73
N ASN A 73 3.21 11.22 -9.26
CA ASN A 73 3.36 9.94 -8.59
C ASN A 73 4.84 9.64 -8.35
N ASP A 74 5.16 8.95 -7.26
CA ASP A 74 6.50 8.47 -6.92
C ASP A 74 7.55 9.59 -6.94
N LEU A 75 7.30 10.66 -6.19
CA LEU A 75 8.24 11.76 -6.07
C LEU A 75 9.33 11.41 -5.07
N LEU A 76 10.58 11.68 -5.44
CA LEU A 76 11.72 11.71 -4.54
C LEU A 76 12.29 13.13 -4.51
N VAL A 77 12.03 13.86 -3.42
CA VAL A 77 12.47 15.25 -3.27
C VAL A 77 13.54 15.38 -2.21
N ALA A 78 14.42 16.37 -2.33
CA ALA A 78 15.44 16.63 -1.32
C ALA A 78 14.78 16.95 0.04
N ASN A 79 15.33 16.43 1.12
CA ASN A 79 14.91 16.73 2.48
C ASN A 79 16.12 16.58 3.40
N THR A 80 16.79 17.69 3.71
CA THR A 80 17.99 17.71 4.56
C THR A 80 17.75 17.25 6.00
N LYS A 81 16.48 17.23 6.44
CA LYS A 81 16.08 16.71 7.77
C LYS A 81 15.90 15.19 7.78
N SER A 82 15.81 14.56 6.60
CA SER A 82 15.73 13.11 6.47
C SER A 82 17.12 12.49 6.55
N ARG A 83 17.22 11.28 7.11
CA ARG A 83 18.48 10.52 7.21
C ARG A 83 19.13 10.27 5.85
N SER A 84 18.32 10.04 4.81
CA SER A 84 18.85 9.85 3.47
C SER A 84 19.18 11.16 2.74
N GLY A 85 18.77 12.31 3.29
CA GLY A 85 18.74 13.59 2.58
C GLY A 85 17.56 13.73 1.60
N TYR A 86 16.60 12.79 1.58
CA TYR A 86 15.47 12.76 0.65
C TYR A 86 14.17 12.31 1.33
N SER A 87 13.04 12.65 0.74
CA SER A 87 11.71 12.15 1.08
C SER A 87 11.05 11.53 -0.14
N SER A 88 10.59 10.29 0.01
CA SER A 88 9.72 9.62 -0.96
C SER A 88 8.28 9.95 -0.61
N ILE A 89 7.51 10.37 -1.62
CA ILE A 89 6.09 10.69 -1.52
C ILE A 89 5.36 9.90 -2.60
N ASP A 90 4.35 9.11 -2.22
CA ASP A 90 3.65 8.24 -3.16
C ASP A 90 2.88 9.05 -4.20
N HIS A 91 2.07 10.03 -3.77
CA HIS A 91 1.33 10.90 -4.67
C HIS A 91 1.24 12.34 -4.17
N VAL A 92 1.28 13.29 -5.10
CA VAL A 92 0.95 14.69 -4.88
C VAL A 92 -0.11 15.10 -5.88
N VAL A 93 -1.27 15.53 -5.38
CA VAL A 93 -2.37 16.06 -6.17
C VAL A 93 -2.41 17.56 -6.00
N ILE A 94 -2.37 18.30 -7.10
CA ILE A 94 -2.38 19.75 -7.13
C ILE A 94 -3.74 20.17 -7.68
N GLY A 95 -4.54 20.85 -6.87
CA GLY A 95 -5.88 21.29 -7.23
C GLY A 95 -6.08 22.80 -7.07
N PRO A 96 -7.26 23.32 -7.43
CA PRO A 96 -7.55 24.75 -7.45
C PRO A 96 -7.62 25.40 -6.06
N ARG A 97 -7.81 24.63 -4.98
CA ARG A 97 -7.93 25.14 -3.60
C ARG A 97 -6.80 24.68 -2.67
N GLY A 98 -5.94 23.77 -3.11
CA GLY A 98 -4.89 23.20 -2.26
C GLY A 98 -4.11 22.08 -2.92
N ILE A 99 -3.10 21.59 -2.19
CA ILE A 99 -2.25 20.47 -2.58
C ILE A 99 -2.50 19.33 -1.60
N PHE A 100 -2.78 18.14 -2.12
CA PHE A 100 -2.95 16.93 -1.32
C PHE A 100 -1.69 16.07 -1.45
N VAL A 101 -1.00 15.87 -0.34
CA VAL A 101 0.15 14.96 -0.26
C VAL A 101 -0.40 13.65 0.28
N ILE A 102 -0.12 12.55 -0.42
CA ILE A 102 -0.78 11.27 -0.18
C ILE A 102 0.28 10.19 0.05
N GLU A 103 0.09 9.45 1.13
CA GLU A 103 0.79 8.21 1.46
C GLU A 103 -0.17 7.02 1.30
N THR A 104 0.30 5.94 0.71
CA THR A 104 -0.47 4.72 0.47
C THR A 104 0.02 3.57 1.36
N ARG A 105 -0.83 3.09 2.26
CA ARG A 105 -0.54 1.95 3.13
C ARG A 105 -1.32 0.71 2.71
N ASN A 106 -0.71 -0.10 1.85
CA ASN A 106 -1.32 -1.28 1.24
C ASN A 106 -0.94 -2.63 1.87
N LEU A 107 0.10 -2.70 2.69
CA LEU A 107 0.59 -3.95 3.30
C LEU A 107 0.02 -4.26 4.69
N THR A 108 -0.73 -3.33 5.29
CA THR A 108 -1.22 -3.48 6.66
C THR A 108 -2.54 -4.26 6.69
N THR A 109 -2.63 -5.30 7.50
CA THR A 109 -3.85 -6.09 7.72
C THR A 109 -4.27 -6.07 9.19
N GLY A 110 -5.56 -6.25 9.45
CA GLY A 110 -6.13 -6.23 10.81
C GLY A 110 -6.59 -4.85 11.26
N GLU A 111 -6.76 -4.65 12.56
CA GLU A 111 -7.29 -3.39 13.10
C GLU A 111 -6.18 -2.39 13.43
N ILE A 112 -6.32 -1.16 12.95
CA ILE A 112 -5.39 -0.06 13.20
C ILE A 112 -6.02 0.87 14.23
N ARG A 113 -5.38 1.00 15.39
CA ARG A 113 -5.85 1.84 16.51
C ARG A 113 -4.81 2.87 16.87
N GLY A 114 -5.23 4.13 16.95
CA GLY A 114 -4.37 5.19 17.49
C GLY A 114 -4.94 6.58 17.32
N GLY A 115 -4.39 7.50 18.12
CA GLY A 115 -4.76 8.92 18.13
C GLY A 115 -3.77 9.80 17.35
N ARG A 116 -4.23 10.99 16.95
CA ARG A 116 -3.41 12.00 16.23
C ARG A 116 -2.10 12.36 16.92
N ARG A 117 -2.10 12.39 18.25
CA ARG A 117 -0.96 12.82 19.09
C ARG A 117 -0.14 11.65 19.65
N GLU A 118 -0.55 10.42 19.40
CA GLU A 118 0.17 9.25 19.91
C GLU A 118 1.38 8.98 19.02
N ALA A 119 2.55 8.73 19.62
CA ALA A 119 3.77 8.44 18.87
C ALA A 119 3.70 7.10 18.13
N ASN A 120 3.00 6.11 18.71
CA ASN A 120 2.89 4.77 18.15
C ASN A 120 1.43 4.31 18.16
N TRP A 121 1.00 3.79 17.02
CA TRP A 121 -0.29 3.14 16.85
C TRP A 121 -0.17 1.64 17.02
N THR A 122 -1.32 0.98 17.17
CA THR A 122 -1.40 -0.48 17.32
C THR A 122 -1.99 -1.09 16.06
N VAL A 123 -1.36 -2.15 15.56
CA VAL A 123 -1.84 -2.96 14.44
C VAL A 123 -2.20 -4.35 14.96
N SER A 124 -3.40 -4.81 14.62
CA SER A 124 -3.94 -6.13 14.96
C SER A 124 -4.19 -6.35 16.47
N SER A 125 -4.81 -7.49 16.78
CA SER A 125 -5.06 -7.97 18.15
C SER A 125 -3.78 -8.36 18.89
N SER A 126 -2.67 -8.58 18.17
CA SER A 126 -1.36 -8.99 18.71
C SER A 126 -0.54 -7.86 19.33
N ARG A 127 -1.10 -6.65 19.48
CA ARG A 127 -0.45 -5.45 20.05
C ARG A 127 0.85 -5.03 19.35
N ILE A 128 1.03 -5.36 18.08
CA ILE A 128 2.17 -4.87 17.30
C ILE A 128 2.08 -3.35 17.23
N LYS A 129 3.18 -2.67 17.54
CA LYS A 129 3.26 -1.21 17.44
C LYS A 129 3.80 -0.82 16.08
N MET A 130 3.18 0.17 15.48
CA MET A 130 3.73 0.90 14.33
C MET A 130 3.92 2.36 14.73
N TYR A 131 4.93 3.01 14.19
CA TYR A 131 5.03 4.45 14.35
C TYR A 131 3.81 5.14 13.72
N ASN A 132 3.35 6.22 14.32
CA ASN A 132 2.18 6.94 13.84
C ASN A 132 2.42 7.45 12.40
N PRO A 133 1.62 6.99 11.41
CA PRO A 133 1.83 7.33 10.02
C PRO A 133 1.64 8.82 9.76
N LEU A 134 0.76 9.51 10.50
CA LEU A 134 0.60 10.96 10.39
C LEU A 134 1.88 11.69 10.81
N MET A 135 2.55 11.23 11.87
CA MET A 135 3.78 11.87 12.33
C MET A 135 4.94 11.65 11.35
N GLN A 136 5.02 10.48 10.72
CA GLN A 136 5.98 10.25 9.64
C GLN A 136 5.67 11.17 8.46
N HIS A 137 4.41 11.19 8.04
CA HIS A 137 3.98 11.87 6.83
C HIS A 137 4.08 13.40 6.92
N ARG A 138 4.03 14.00 8.12
CA ARG A 138 4.36 15.43 8.34
C ARG A 138 5.71 15.82 7.74
N GLY A 139 6.72 14.96 7.86
CA GLY A 139 8.04 15.23 7.29
C GLY A 139 8.01 15.32 5.76
N HIS A 140 7.16 14.53 5.11
CA HIS A 140 6.97 14.52 3.67
C HIS A 140 6.19 15.76 3.20
N VAL A 141 5.13 16.13 3.91
CA VAL A 141 4.36 17.36 3.65
C VAL A 141 5.23 18.61 3.74
N GLU A 142 6.07 18.69 4.77
CA GLU A 142 7.01 19.81 4.92
C GLU A 142 8.12 19.80 3.85
N ALA A 143 8.54 18.62 3.39
CA ALA A 143 9.45 18.52 2.24
C ALA A 143 8.80 19.09 0.97
N ILE A 144 7.54 18.76 0.67
CA ILE A 144 6.81 19.37 -0.45
C ILE A 144 6.72 20.89 -0.26
N ARG A 145 6.31 21.38 0.92
CA ARG A 145 6.20 22.81 1.22
C ARG A 145 7.49 23.58 0.92
N ALA A 146 8.65 23.00 1.22
CA ALA A 146 9.96 23.62 0.99
C ALA A 146 10.28 23.83 -0.51
N HIS A 147 9.64 23.08 -1.41
CA HIS A 147 9.89 23.14 -2.86
C HIS A 147 8.81 23.93 -3.63
N LEU A 148 7.88 24.60 -2.94
CA LEU A 148 6.80 25.37 -3.59
C LEU A 148 7.19 26.80 -4.00
N GLY A 149 8.38 27.29 -3.62
CA GLY A 149 8.81 28.65 -3.94
C GLY A 149 7.80 29.71 -3.47
N ASP A 150 7.31 30.53 -4.40
CA ASP A 150 6.32 31.58 -4.13
C ASP A 150 4.95 31.03 -3.70
N TYR A 151 4.67 29.76 -4.01
CA TYR A 151 3.45 29.05 -3.64
C TYR A 151 3.52 28.42 -2.23
N LYS A 152 4.50 28.76 -1.38
CA LYS A 152 4.65 28.21 -0.01
C LYS A 152 3.45 28.40 0.93
N ARG A 153 2.54 29.33 0.59
CA ARG A 153 1.31 29.62 1.35
C ARG A 153 0.10 28.79 0.91
N VAL A 154 0.21 28.01 -0.18
CA VAL A 154 -0.84 27.06 -0.57
C VAL A 154 -1.20 26.17 0.62
N ARG A 155 -2.47 25.82 0.77
CA ARG A 155 -2.89 24.87 1.80
C ARG A 155 -2.45 23.47 1.40
N LEU A 156 -1.63 22.82 2.24
CA LEU A 156 -1.28 21.42 2.08
C LEU A 156 -2.18 20.57 2.96
N VAL A 157 -2.77 19.53 2.38
CA VAL A 157 -3.59 18.52 3.05
C VAL A 157 -2.79 17.21 3.04
N SER A 158 -2.48 16.71 4.23
CA SER A 158 -1.86 15.41 4.46
C SER A 158 -2.94 14.33 4.43
N MET A 159 -2.82 13.35 3.54
CA MET A 159 -3.71 12.19 3.48
C MET A 159 -2.91 10.90 3.58
N VAL A 160 -3.27 10.02 4.51
CA VAL A 160 -2.74 8.66 4.58
C VAL A 160 -3.89 7.72 4.28
N THR A 161 -3.74 6.93 3.22
CA THR A 161 -4.75 5.99 2.76
C THR A 161 -4.44 4.57 3.22
N PHE A 162 -5.47 3.80 3.55
CA PHE A 162 -5.36 2.37 3.81
C PHE A 162 -6.33 1.57 2.95
N THR A 163 -5.95 0.34 2.61
CA THR A 163 -6.86 -0.58 1.91
C THR A 163 -7.93 -1.13 2.84
N ASN A 164 -9.02 -1.65 2.26
CA ASN A 164 -10.10 -2.34 2.98
C ASN A 164 -9.67 -3.64 3.69
N ARG A 165 -8.40 -4.05 3.54
CA ARG A 165 -7.82 -5.19 4.27
C ARG A 165 -7.55 -4.89 5.75
N CYS A 166 -7.66 -3.63 6.15
CA CYS A 166 -7.57 -3.21 7.52
C CYS A 166 -8.86 -2.53 7.99
N ARG A 167 -9.10 -2.57 9.30
CA ARG A 167 -10.15 -1.79 9.95
C ARG A 167 -9.51 -0.61 10.67
N ILE A 168 -9.80 0.61 10.22
CA ILE A 168 -9.29 1.82 10.86
C ILE A 168 -10.20 2.19 12.03
N SER A 169 -9.66 2.16 13.25
CA SER A 169 -10.30 2.59 14.50
C SER A 169 -9.47 3.69 15.15
N VAL A 170 -9.45 4.85 14.50
CA VAL A 170 -8.67 6.03 14.89
C VAL A 170 -9.57 7.13 15.45
N ASP A 171 -8.96 8.17 16.02
CA ASP A 171 -9.65 9.40 16.43
C ASP A 171 -10.51 9.96 15.26
N PRO A 172 -11.83 10.16 15.43
CA PRO A 172 -12.69 10.73 14.39
C PRO A 172 -12.20 12.09 13.87
N ALA A 173 -11.46 12.86 14.68
CA ALA A 173 -10.92 14.16 14.27
C ALA A 173 -9.94 14.07 13.08
N VAL A 174 -9.30 12.91 12.85
CA VAL A 174 -8.45 12.70 11.66
C VAL A 174 -9.20 12.07 10.49
N ARG A 175 -10.52 11.87 10.60
CA ARG A 175 -11.40 11.42 9.51
C ARG A 175 -12.34 12.52 9.01
N TYR A 176 -12.53 13.56 9.80
CA TYR A 176 -13.39 14.68 9.42
C TYR A 176 -12.71 15.58 8.38
N VAL A 177 -13.47 15.98 7.35
CA VAL A 177 -13.00 16.79 6.22
C VAL A 177 -12.46 18.17 6.62
N ASN A 178 -12.78 18.66 7.83
CA ASN A 178 -12.20 19.90 8.36
C ASN A 178 -10.72 19.74 8.76
N SER A 179 -10.23 18.52 8.96
CA SER A 179 -8.81 18.26 9.23
C SER A 179 -7.98 18.43 7.96
N ASP A 180 -6.74 18.89 8.13
CA ASP A 180 -5.70 18.82 7.09
C ASP A 180 -4.78 17.62 7.26
N GLU A 181 -5.02 16.79 8.28
CA GLU A 181 -4.36 15.52 8.50
C GLU A 181 -5.44 14.44 8.51
N LEU A 182 -5.57 13.75 7.38
CA LEU A 182 -6.64 12.81 7.09
C LEU A 182 -6.13 11.38 7.05
N ILE A 183 -6.94 10.48 7.64
CA ILE A 183 -6.83 9.04 7.55
C ILE A 183 -8.09 8.54 6.90
N ILE A 184 -7.95 7.92 5.74
CA ILE A 184 -9.09 7.44 4.96
C ILE A 184 -8.82 6.04 4.42
N TYR A 185 -9.88 5.41 3.93
CA TYR A 185 -9.70 4.28 3.03
C TYR A 185 -9.35 4.77 1.63
N ASP A 186 -8.61 3.95 0.89
CA ASP A 186 -8.22 4.22 -0.50
C ASP A 186 -9.43 4.47 -1.42
N HIS A 187 -10.49 3.67 -1.32
CA HIS A 187 -11.72 3.85 -2.10
C HIS A 187 -12.47 5.16 -1.80
N GLU A 188 -12.17 5.84 -0.68
CA GLU A 188 -12.74 7.14 -0.32
C GLU A 188 -11.92 8.31 -0.90
N LEU A 189 -10.79 8.04 -1.57
CA LEU A 189 -9.77 9.05 -1.88
C LEU A 189 -10.27 10.19 -2.75
N VAL A 190 -10.83 9.88 -3.93
CA VAL A 190 -11.29 10.89 -4.88
C VAL A 190 -12.43 11.71 -4.27
N GLU A 191 -13.42 11.05 -3.64
CA GLU A 191 -14.53 11.74 -2.97
C GLU A 191 -14.01 12.67 -1.86
N THR A 192 -13.05 12.21 -1.05
CA THR A 192 -12.49 13.01 0.05
C THR A 192 -11.74 14.23 -0.48
N ILE A 193 -10.97 14.10 -1.57
CA ILE A 193 -10.29 15.23 -2.22
C ILE A 193 -11.32 16.28 -2.65
N LEU A 194 -12.38 15.87 -3.35
CA LEU A 194 -13.41 16.80 -3.85
C LEU A 194 -14.15 17.50 -2.71
N ARG A 195 -14.59 16.74 -1.69
CA ARG A 195 -15.26 17.32 -0.51
C ARG A 195 -14.36 18.26 0.28
N LYS A 196 -13.06 17.96 0.36
CA LYS A 196 -12.08 18.86 0.99
C LYS A 196 -11.88 20.11 0.17
N THR A 197 -11.88 20.04 -1.16
CA THR A 197 -11.84 21.21 -2.04
C THR A 197 -13.04 22.13 -1.80
N GLU A 198 -14.26 21.59 -1.80
CA GLU A 198 -15.49 22.37 -1.49
C GLU A 198 -15.42 23.01 -0.09
N ARG A 199 -14.88 22.28 0.88
CA ARG A 199 -14.70 22.81 2.23
C ARG A 199 -13.70 23.98 2.25
N LEU A 200 -12.57 23.84 1.57
CA LEU A 200 -11.55 24.89 1.47
C LEU A 200 -12.07 26.14 0.75
N GLU A 201 -12.91 25.96 -0.26
CA GLU A 201 -13.63 27.05 -0.93
C GLU A 201 -14.53 27.84 0.03
N THR A 202 -15.18 27.15 0.97
CA THR A 202 -16.01 27.82 2.00
C THR A 202 -15.17 28.48 3.10
N GLU A 203 -14.04 27.87 3.49
CA GLU A 203 -13.16 28.38 4.55
C GLU A 203 -12.33 29.58 4.11
N VAL A 204 -11.89 29.59 2.85
CA VAL A 204 -10.93 30.56 2.30
C VAL A 204 -11.30 30.89 0.84
N PRO A 205 -12.45 31.55 0.60
CA PRO A 205 -13.00 31.76 -0.75
C PRO A 205 -12.05 32.51 -1.71
N GLU A 206 -11.19 33.37 -1.18
CA GLU A 206 -10.19 34.13 -1.92
C GLU A 206 -9.03 33.28 -2.46
N THR A 207 -8.83 32.07 -1.93
CA THR A 207 -7.75 31.16 -2.36
C THR A 207 -8.22 30.31 -3.53
N LEU A 208 -8.11 30.84 -4.76
CA LEU A 208 -8.36 30.13 -6.00
C LEU A 208 -7.11 30.16 -6.88
N TYR A 209 -6.50 29.01 -7.10
CA TYR A 209 -5.39 28.83 -8.03
C TYR A 209 -5.92 28.59 -9.43
N LYS A 210 -5.50 29.42 -10.39
CA LYS A 210 -5.87 29.25 -11.79
C LYS A 210 -5.10 28.08 -12.39
N GLU A 211 -5.53 27.63 -13.57
CA GLU A 211 -4.84 26.57 -14.31
C GLU A 211 -3.33 26.85 -14.47
N GLN A 212 -2.96 28.11 -14.71
CA GLN A 212 -1.57 28.55 -14.81
C GLN A 212 -0.78 28.34 -13.51
N ASP A 213 -1.40 28.61 -12.36
CA ASP A 213 -0.80 28.39 -11.04
C ASP A 213 -0.64 26.89 -10.75
N VAL A 214 -1.69 26.10 -11.01
CA VAL A 214 -1.67 24.64 -10.87
C VAL A 214 -0.55 24.05 -11.74
N GLN A 215 -0.43 24.49 -12.99
CA GLN A 215 0.61 24.05 -13.90
C GLN A 215 2.01 24.50 -13.46
N ALA A 216 2.15 25.72 -12.92
CA ALA A 216 3.42 26.21 -12.39
C ALA A 216 3.88 25.38 -11.18
N ILE A 217 2.98 25.07 -10.24
CA ILE A 217 3.25 24.19 -9.09
C ILE A 217 3.65 22.79 -9.58
N TYR A 218 2.93 22.24 -10.55
CA TYR A 218 3.26 20.95 -11.15
C TYR A 218 4.67 20.93 -11.73
N ASN A 219 5.04 21.97 -12.49
CA ASN A 219 6.36 22.08 -13.10
C ASN A 219 7.46 22.22 -12.03
N LEU A 220 7.24 23.02 -10.98
CA LEU A 220 8.17 23.17 -9.86
C LEU A 220 8.46 21.83 -9.18
N LEU A 221 7.40 21.09 -8.81
CA LEU A 221 7.54 19.79 -8.15
C LEU A 221 8.12 18.71 -9.07
N SER A 222 7.78 18.75 -10.35
CA SER A 222 8.36 17.85 -11.37
C SER A 222 9.86 18.08 -11.53
N ALA A 223 10.30 19.34 -11.56
CA ALA A 223 11.71 19.70 -11.77
C ALA A 223 12.62 19.28 -10.61
N VAL A 224 12.08 19.21 -9.38
CA VAL A 224 12.83 18.79 -8.20
C VAL A 224 12.75 17.29 -7.91
N ASN A 225 11.94 16.55 -8.69
CA ASN A 225 11.83 15.11 -8.55
C ASN A 225 13.11 14.41 -9.04
N SER A 226 13.81 13.73 -8.14
CA SER A 226 14.96 12.93 -8.51
C SER A 226 14.52 11.62 -9.18
N THR A 227 14.93 11.44 -10.43
CA THR A 227 14.71 10.20 -11.21
C THR A 227 15.97 9.33 -11.29
N ASP A 228 17.06 9.75 -10.66
CA ASP A 228 18.33 9.02 -10.65
C ASP A 228 18.17 7.67 -9.91
N PRO A 229 18.44 6.52 -10.58
CA PRO A 229 18.29 5.21 -9.98
C PRO A 229 19.19 4.97 -8.76
N GLN A 230 20.41 5.53 -8.75
CA GLN A 230 21.35 5.39 -7.65
C GLN A 230 20.85 6.17 -6.43
N ILE A 231 20.38 7.40 -6.62
CA ILE A 231 19.82 8.20 -5.51
C ILE A 231 18.61 7.49 -4.90
N ARG A 232 17.75 6.90 -5.74
CA ARG A 232 16.59 6.10 -5.29
C ARG A 232 17.01 4.84 -4.53
N ALA A 233 17.99 4.11 -5.02
CA ALA A 233 18.52 2.92 -4.35
C ALA A 233 19.14 3.26 -2.99
N ASP A 234 19.99 4.30 -2.94
CA ASP A 234 20.62 4.80 -1.72
C ASP A 234 19.58 5.25 -0.69
N HIS A 235 18.51 5.92 -1.14
CA HIS A 235 17.39 6.30 -0.28
C HIS A 235 16.73 5.05 0.33
N MET A 236 16.40 4.05 -0.49
CA MET A 236 15.77 2.81 -0.02
C MET A 236 16.65 2.06 0.98
N GLU A 237 17.96 1.99 0.77
CA GLU A 237 18.89 1.33 1.69
C GLU A 237 18.94 2.04 3.05
N LYS A 238 19.08 3.39 3.04
CA LYS A 238 19.13 4.19 4.27
C LYS A 238 17.80 4.21 5.03
N ALA A 239 16.67 4.10 4.32
CA ALA A 239 15.33 4.03 4.90
C ALA A 239 15.05 2.67 5.56
N LYS A 240 15.58 1.56 5.03
CA LYS A 240 15.44 0.20 5.59
C LYS A 240 16.21 -0.02 6.89
N GLY A 241 17.16 0.85 7.23
CA GLY A 241 17.92 0.79 8.50
C GLY A 241 17.11 1.11 9.76
N ILE A 242 15.77 1.14 9.67
CA ILE A 242 14.85 1.30 10.79
C ILE A 242 14.43 -0.11 11.22
N LYS A 243 15.14 -0.67 12.21
CA LYS A 243 14.70 -1.83 12.99
C LYS A 243 14.08 -1.36 14.30
#